data_AF-A0A3N6PJB3-F1
#
_entry.id   AF-A0A3N6PJB3-F1
#
_cell.length_a   1.000
_cell.length_b   1.000
_cell.length_c   1.000
_cell.angle_alpha   90.00
_cell.angle_beta   90.00
_cell.angle_gamma   90.00
#
_symmetry.space_group_name_H-M   'P 1'
#
loop_
_entity.id
_entity.type
_entity.pdbx_description
1 polymer ?
#
loop_
_entity_poly.entity_id
_entity_poly.type
_entity_poly.pdbx_seq_one_letter_code
_entity_poly.pdbx_strand_id
1 'polypeptide(L)'
;MTAYNQVGRSNFGDKRLAKRYDDLMALVKQKGSVVFHQLSTALKDTIGAYRFINNSRVSLGELIYQSCRIEPQDVTDQDLIAYIDGTEIGVKLNSMNKAHWAEHYGVHGGNQNPGFYLYPSLIMSTVSSRIIGLGDMLQSPIDQRQ
;
A
#
# COMPACT_ATOMS: atom_id res chain seq x y z
N MET A 1 -4.77 7.09 -27.07
CA MET A 1 -3.62 6.52 -26.35
C MET A 1 -2.63 7.65 -26.12
N THR A 2 -2.81 8.41 -25.05
CA THR A 2 -2.08 9.66 -24.84
C THR A 2 -0.83 9.33 -24.02
N ALA A 3 0.34 9.40 -24.65
CA ALA A 3 1.61 9.28 -23.97
C ALA A 3 1.70 10.35 -22.87
N TYR A 4 1.70 9.93 -21.62
CA TYR A 4 1.87 10.80 -20.47
C TYR A 4 3.34 11.27 -20.47
N ASN A 5 3.57 12.50 -20.93
CA ASN A 5 4.89 13.14 -20.90
C ASN A 5 5.39 13.22 -19.44
N GLN A 6 6.18 12.23 -19.00
CA GLN A 6 6.87 12.25 -17.71
C GLN A 6 8.18 13.05 -17.81
N VAL A 7 8.07 14.37 -17.96
CA VAL A 7 9.21 15.25 -17.68
C VAL A 7 9.34 15.38 -16.16
N GLY A 8 10.20 14.55 -15.56
CA GLY A 8 10.86 14.84 -14.27
C GLY A 8 10.00 14.98 -13.02
N ARG A 9 8.80 14.40 -12.95
CA ARG A 9 8.06 14.32 -11.68
C ARG A 9 8.72 13.27 -10.78
N SER A 10 9.27 13.72 -9.65
CA SER A 10 9.66 12.80 -8.57
C SER A 10 8.43 12.10 -8.01
N ASN A 11 8.57 10.85 -7.57
CA ASN A 11 7.53 10.13 -6.81
C ASN A 11 6.97 11.05 -5.71
N PHE A 12 5.65 10.98 -5.47
CA PHE A 12 4.94 11.85 -4.53
C PHE A 12 5.05 13.37 -4.83
N GLY A 13 5.48 13.76 -6.03
CA GLY A 13 5.68 15.16 -6.43
C GLY A 13 6.81 15.89 -5.67
N ASP A 14 7.57 15.18 -4.82
CA ASP A 14 8.65 15.75 -3.99
C ASP A 14 9.75 14.70 -3.76
N LYS A 15 10.98 15.01 -4.20
CA LYS A 15 12.16 14.14 -4.03
C LYS A 15 12.42 13.76 -2.57
N ARG A 16 12.08 14.63 -1.62
CA ARG A 16 12.22 14.35 -0.18
C ARG A 16 11.23 13.30 0.27
N LEU A 17 10.00 13.33 -0.25
CA LEU A 17 8.99 12.31 0.04
C LEU A 17 9.33 10.98 -0.61
N ALA A 18 9.81 11.00 -1.87
CA ALA A 18 10.32 9.81 -2.54
C ALA A 18 11.43 9.13 -1.71
N LYS A 19 12.44 9.90 -1.29
CA LYS A 19 13.51 9.36 -0.43
C LYS A 19 12.97 8.82 0.91
N ARG A 20 11.95 9.46 1.50
CA ARG A 20 11.36 9.00 2.76
C ARG A 20 10.60 7.69 2.59
N TYR A 21 9.94 7.50 1.47
CA TYR A 21 9.33 6.22 1.10
C TYR A 21 10.41 5.12 0.99
N ASP A 22 11.49 5.37 0.24
CA ASP A 22 12.57 4.40 0.05
C ASP A 22 13.22 4.02 1.39
N ASP A 23 13.52 5.03 2.23
CA ASP A 23 14.10 4.83 3.57
C ASP A 23 13.15 3.98 4.45
N LEU A 24 11.85 4.26 4.41
CA LEU A 24 10.85 3.51 5.18
C LEU A 24 10.72 2.06 4.70
N MET A 25 10.63 1.85 3.39
CA MET A 25 10.52 0.50 2.81
C MET A 25 11.77 -0.33 3.05
N ALA A 26 12.95 0.29 3.03
CA ALA A 26 14.20 -0.39 3.40
C ALA A 26 14.16 -0.89 4.86
N LEU A 27 13.67 -0.07 5.80
CA LEU A 27 13.52 -0.47 7.20
C LEU A 27 12.48 -1.59 7.38
N VAL A 28 11.33 -1.49 6.71
CA VAL A 28 10.29 -2.53 6.72
C VAL A 28 10.84 -3.86 6.23
N LYS A 29 11.55 -3.87 5.09
CA LYS A 29 12.18 -5.07 4.53
C LYS A 29 13.26 -5.64 5.45
N GLN A 30 14.10 -4.78 6.03
CA GLN A 30 15.18 -5.20 6.92
C GLN A 30 14.65 -5.84 8.22
N LYS A 31 13.55 -5.32 8.77
CA LYS A 31 13.00 -5.78 10.04
C LYS A 31 11.92 -6.85 9.91
N GLY A 32 11.33 -7.01 8.73
CA GLY A 32 10.18 -7.90 8.53
C GLY A 32 8.96 -7.49 9.37
N SER A 33 8.81 -6.21 9.66
CA SER A 33 7.72 -5.65 10.46
C SER A 33 7.19 -4.39 9.80
N VAL A 34 5.95 -4.03 10.13
CA VAL A 34 5.30 -2.78 9.72
C VAL A 34 4.99 -1.89 10.94
N VAL A 35 5.42 -2.29 12.12
CA VAL A 35 5.21 -1.55 13.36
C VAL A 35 6.30 -0.49 13.51
N PHE A 36 5.98 0.79 13.31
CA PHE A 36 6.98 1.85 13.15
C PHE A 36 7.99 1.98 14.30
N HIS A 37 7.55 1.85 15.55
CA HIS A 37 8.47 1.91 16.70
C HIS A 37 9.39 0.68 16.83
N GLN A 38 9.12 -0.40 16.07
CA GLN A 38 9.97 -1.58 15.97
C GLN A 38 10.93 -1.51 14.78
N LEU A 39 10.76 -0.54 13.87
CA LEU A 39 11.57 -0.43 12.66
C LEU A 39 12.97 0.12 12.93
N SER A 40 13.10 1.05 13.88
CA SER A 40 14.37 1.69 14.23
C SER A 40 14.40 2.04 15.72
N THR A 41 15.59 1.98 16.31
CA THR A 41 15.85 2.49 17.66
C THR A 41 16.04 4.02 17.66
N ALA A 42 16.22 4.62 16.50
CA ALA A 42 16.39 6.07 16.37
C ALA A 42 15.02 6.75 16.25
N LEU A 43 14.69 7.59 17.24
CA LEU A 43 13.42 8.33 17.30
C LEU A 43 13.12 9.14 16.03
N LYS A 44 14.15 9.69 15.38
CA LYS A 44 14.02 10.46 14.14
C LYS A 44 13.38 9.66 13.00
N ASP A 45 13.64 8.35 12.92
CA ASP A 45 13.14 7.49 11.84
C ASP A 45 11.67 7.17 12.09
N THR A 46 11.31 6.85 13.34
CA THR A 46 9.92 6.63 13.77
C THR A 46 9.07 7.88 13.53
N ILE A 47 9.53 9.05 13.95
CA ILE A 47 8.84 10.33 13.68
C ILE A 47 8.73 10.59 12.17
N GLY A 48 9.79 10.29 11.42
CA GLY A 48 9.80 10.41 9.96
C GLY A 48 8.74 9.55 9.30
N ALA A 49 8.60 8.29 9.73
CA ALA A 49 7.58 7.36 9.23
C ALA A 49 6.16 7.87 9.49
N TYR A 50 5.86 8.28 10.73
CA TYR A 50 4.54 8.84 11.06
C TYR A 50 4.23 10.12 10.29
N ARG A 51 5.22 11.01 10.12
CA ARG A 51 5.04 12.24 9.33
C ARG A 51 4.84 11.96 7.84
N PHE A 52 5.50 10.94 7.31
CA PHE A 52 5.35 10.54 5.91
C PHE A 52 3.96 10.00 5.64
N ILE A 53 3.48 9.06 6.44
CA ILE A 53 2.14 8.43 6.27
C ILE A 53 1.00 9.43 6.49
N ASN A 54 1.16 10.38 7.43
CA ASN A 54 0.17 11.42 7.68
C ASN A 54 0.33 12.67 6.79
N ASN A 55 1.20 12.63 5.76
CA ASN A 55 1.41 13.77 4.89
C ASN A 55 0.28 13.88 3.86
N SER A 56 -0.39 15.03 3.77
CA SER A 56 -1.49 15.25 2.82
C SER A 56 -1.09 15.15 1.34
N ARG A 57 0.20 15.21 1.01
CA ARG A 57 0.73 15.01 -0.34
C ARG A 57 1.00 13.53 -0.67
N VAL A 58 0.97 12.65 0.32
CA VAL A 58 1.13 11.21 0.13
C VAL A 58 -0.26 10.62 0.00
N SER A 59 -0.64 10.29 -1.23
CA SER A 59 -1.93 9.64 -1.50
C SER A 59 -1.79 8.12 -1.41
N LEU A 60 -2.88 7.44 -1.07
CA LEU A 60 -2.92 5.98 -1.08
C LEU A 60 -2.65 5.41 -2.48
N GLY A 61 -3.19 6.02 -3.53
CA GLY A 61 -2.96 5.55 -4.91
C GLY A 61 -1.49 5.60 -5.31
N GLU A 62 -0.76 6.66 -4.92
CA GLU A 62 0.68 6.73 -5.15
C GLU A 62 1.44 5.68 -4.30
N LEU A 63 1.02 5.45 -3.05
CA LEU A 63 1.61 4.39 -2.23
C LEU A 63 1.43 3.00 -2.86
N ILE A 64 0.23 2.69 -3.35
CA ILE A 64 -0.07 1.43 -4.05
C ILE A 64 0.79 1.31 -5.30
N TYR A 65 0.81 2.35 -6.14
CA TYR A 65 1.63 2.37 -7.36
C TYR A 65 3.11 2.11 -7.07
N GLN A 66 3.69 2.80 -6.08
CA GLN A 66 5.10 2.62 -5.72
C GLN A 66 5.38 1.27 -5.04
N SER A 67 4.40 0.67 -4.36
CA SER A 67 4.54 -0.63 -3.67
C SER A 67 4.33 -1.82 -4.61
N CYS A 68 3.52 -1.64 -5.65
CA CYS A 68 3.20 -2.67 -6.65
C CYS A 68 4.00 -2.49 -7.95
N ARG A 69 4.98 -1.58 -7.96
CA ARG A 69 5.83 -1.37 -9.12
C ARG A 69 6.74 -2.58 -9.33
N ILE A 70 6.43 -3.36 -10.35
CA ILE A 70 7.29 -4.41 -10.88
C ILE A 70 8.22 -3.79 -11.91
N GLU A 71 9.51 -4.06 -11.82
CA GLU A 71 10.46 -3.48 -12.76
C GLU A 71 10.37 -4.21 -14.12
N PRO A 72 10.45 -3.49 -15.26
CA PRO A 72 10.29 -4.09 -16.58
C PRO A 72 11.21 -5.28 -16.85
N GLN A 73 12.45 -5.25 -16.34
CA GLN A 73 13.39 -6.36 -16.49
C GLN A 73 12.92 -7.67 -15.86
N ASP A 74 12.01 -7.61 -14.88
CA ASP A 74 11.49 -8.80 -14.19
C ASP A 74 10.37 -9.49 -14.99
N VAL A 75 9.80 -8.81 -16.00
CA VAL A 75 8.59 -9.24 -16.73
C VAL A 75 8.73 -9.24 -18.25
N THR A 76 9.78 -8.63 -18.81
CA THR A 76 9.98 -8.55 -20.26
C THR A 76 10.14 -9.95 -20.86
N ASP A 77 9.47 -10.18 -21.99
CA ASP A 77 9.48 -11.44 -22.76
C ASP A 77 9.11 -12.70 -21.96
N GLN A 78 8.23 -12.56 -20.96
CA GLN A 78 7.74 -13.67 -20.15
C GLN A 78 6.22 -13.78 -20.19
N ASP A 79 5.72 -15.01 -20.25
CA ASP A 79 4.32 -15.30 -19.96
C ASP A 79 4.10 -15.22 -18.44
N LEU A 80 3.09 -14.46 -18.04
CA LEU A 80 2.77 -14.18 -16.64
C LEU A 80 1.37 -14.67 -16.28
N ILE A 81 1.20 -15.05 -15.02
CA ILE A 81 -0.11 -15.29 -14.41
C ILE A 81 -0.35 -14.21 -13.35
N ALA A 82 -1.54 -13.60 -13.40
CA ALA A 82 -2.02 -12.68 -12.39
C ALA A 82 -3.12 -13.36 -11.57
N TYR A 83 -2.82 -13.72 -10.33
CA TYR A 83 -3.81 -14.21 -9.38
C TYR A 83 -4.50 -13.03 -8.72
N ILE A 84 -5.83 -12.97 -8.84
CA ILE A 84 -6.64 -11.91 -8.25
C ILE A 84 -7.63 -12.58 -7.31
N ASP A 85 -7.66 -12.14 -6.06
CA ASP A 85 -8.60 -12.63 -5.06
C ASP A 85 -9.06 -11.48 -4.15
N GLY A 86 -10.23 -11.60 -3.54
CA GLY A 86 -10.76 -10.64 -2.59
C GLY A 86 -10.46 -11.06 -1.15
N THR A 87 -10.05 -10.10 -0.32
CA THR A 87 -9.83 -10.32 1.12
C THR A 87 -10.43 -9.21 1.96
N GLU A 88 -10.75 -9.52 3.21
CA GLU A 88 -11.29 -8.59 4.20
C GLU A 88 -10.23 -8.26 5.26
N ILE A 89 -10.03 -6.97 5.50
CA ILE A 89 -9.17 -6.48 6.58
C ILE A 89 -10.05 -5.90 7.68
N GLY A 90 -10.18 -6.62 8.79
CA GLY A 90 -10.87 -6.16 10.00
C GLY A 90 -9.97 -5.31 10.90
N VAL A 91 -10.51 -4.23 11.45
CA VAL A 91 -9.78 -3.32 12.34
C VAL A 91 -10.34 -3.40 13.76
N LYS A 92 -9.51 -3.81 14.71
CA LYS A 92 -9.92 -3.78 16.12
C LYS A 92 -9.79 -2.36 16.68
N LEU A 93 -10.93 -1.74 16.97
CA LEU A 93 -10.97 -0.41 17.57
C LEU A 93 -10.71 -0.46 19.07
N ASN A 94 -10.02 0.56 19.58
CA ASN A 94 -9.97 0.85 21.00
C ASN A 94 -11.30 1.50 21.46
N SER A 95 -11.53 1.60 22.78
CA SER A 95 -12.76 2.14 23.34
C SER A 95 -13.08 3.57 22.90
N MET A 96 -12.05 4.40 22.66
CA MET A 96 -12.23 5.80 22.25
C MET A 96 -12.72 5.94 20.80
N ASN A 97 -12.30 5.04 19.91
CA ASN A 97 -12.61 5.15 18.47
C ASN A 97 -13.89 4.41 18.07
N LYS A 98 -14.53 3.67 19.00
CA LYS A 98 -15.76 2.91 18.74
C LYS A 98 -16.98 3.78 18.39
N ALA A 99 -17.00 5.04 18.79
CA ALA A 99 -18.15 5.92 18.50
C ALA A 99 -18.10 6.53 17.09
N HIS A 100 -16.91 6.67 16.49
CA HIS A 100 -16.68 7.45 15.26
C HIS A 100 -16.05 6.65 14.12
N TRP A 101 -15.97 5.32 14.23
CA TRP A 101 -15.25 4.53 13.24
C TRP A 101 -15.90 4.54 11.87
N ALA A 102 -17.23 4.65 11.78
CA ALA A 102 -17.94 4.68 10.51
C ALA A 102 -17.56 5.90 9.64
N GLU A 103 -17.03 6.96 10.26
CA GLU A 103 -16.52 8.15 9.55
C GLU A 103 -15.14 7.91 8.90
N HIS A 104 -14.40 6.89 9.36
CA HIS A 104 -12.99 6.68 9.02
C HIS A 104 -12.69 5.31 8.43
N TYR A 105 -13.56 4.33 8.64
CA TYR A 105 -13.38 2.94 8.20
C TYR A 105 -14.61 2.49 7.41
N GLY A 106 -14.39 1.56 6.49
CA GLY A 106 -15.46 0.82 5.87
C GLY A 106 -16.04 -0.24 6.79
N VAL A 107 -16.87 -1.08 6.19
CA VAL A 107 -17.54 -2.20 6.85
C VAL A 107 -17.09 -3.52 6.26
N HIS A 108 -17.03 -4.56 7.09
CA HIS A 108 -16.80 -5.94 6.65
C HIS A 108 -17.66 -6.92 7.48
N GLY A 109 -17.73 -8.19 7.08
CA GLY A 109 -18.51 -9.20 7.79
C GLY A 109 -20.01 -8.86 7.91
N GLY A 110 -20.63 -8.36 6.83
CA GLY A 110 -22.07 -8.05 6.79
C GLY A 110 -22.47 -6.76 7.52
N ASN A 111 -21.68 -5.69 7.39
CA ASN A 111 -21.95 -4.35 7.94
C ASN A 111 -21.88 -4.22 9.47
N GLN A 112 -21.26 -5.17 10.16
CA GLN A 112 -21.21 -5.17 11.62
C GLN A 112 -19.87 -4.73 12.20
N ASN A 113 -18.79 -4.83 11.42
CA ASN A 113 -17.44 -4.61 11.92
C ASN A 113 -16.66 -3.58 11.07
N PRO A 114 -15.85 -2.72 11.70
CA PRO A 114 -14.93 -1.80 11.04
C PRO A 114 -13.86 -2.54 10.24
N GLY A 115 -13.71 -2.19 8.97
CA GLY A 115 -12.72 -2.81 8.09
C GLY A 115 -12.78 -2.31 6.66
N PHE A 116 -12.18 -3.05 5.74
CA PHE A 116 -12.29 -2.78 4.30
C PHE A 116 -12.00 -4.04 3.48
N TYR A 117 -12.49 -4.05 2.25
CA TYR A 117 -12.17 -5.08 1.26
C TYR A 117 -10.97 -4.65 0.43
N LEU A 118 -10.11 -5.62 0.15
CA LEU A 118 -8.92 -5.45 -0.66
C LEU A 118 -8.90 -6.53 -1.75
N TYR A 119 -8.57 -6.12 -2.97
CA TYR A 119 -8.43 -7.01 -4.12
C TYR A 119 -7.01 -6.87 -4.70
N PRO A 120 -6.01 -7.57 -4.13
CA PRO A 120 -4.66 -7.58 -4.67
C PRO A 120 -4.55 -8.46 -5.92
N SER A 121 -3.66 -8.08 -6.83
CA SER A 121 -3.15 -8.92 -7.90
C SER A 121 -1.74 -9.41 -7.56
N LEU A 122 -1.52 -10.73 -7.56
CA LEU A 122 -0.22 -11.35 -7.35
C LEU A 122 0.31 -11.89 -8.67
N ILE A 123 1.47 -11.38 -9.10
CA ILE A 123 2.07 -11.71 -10.39
C ILE A 123 3.09 -12.83 -10.23
N MET A 124 2.97 -13.85 -11.06
CA MET A 124 3.86 -15.00 -11.11
C MET A 124 4.43 -15.20 -12.53
N SER A 125 5.73 -15.44 -12.63
CA SER A 125 6.38 -15.87 -13.87
C SER A 125 6.07 -17.34 -14.13
N THR A 126 5.56 -17.68 -15.32
CA THR A 126 5.32 -19.08 -15.69
C THR A 126 6.61 -19.85 -15.97
N VAL A 127 7.63 -19.15 -16.48
CA VAL A 127 8.94 -19.73 -16.80
C VAL A 127 9.67 -20.16 -15.53
N SER A 128 9.74 -19.28 -14.53
CA SER A 128 10.44 -19.56 -13.28
C SER A 128 9.55 -20.18 -12.19
N SER A 129 8.22 -20.15 -12.37
CA SER A 129 7.24 -20.51 -11.33
C SER A 129 7.44 -19.74 -10.02
N ARG A 130 7.92 -18.50 -10.11
CA ARG A 130 8.16 -17.62 -8.95
C ARG A 130 7.20 -16.45 -8.94
N ILE A 131 6.80 -16.07 -7.73
CA ILE A 131 6.10 -14.81 -7.48
C ILE A 131 7.10 -13.67 -7.75
N ILE A 132 6.71 -12.75 -8.62
CA ILE A 132 7.46 -11.54 -8.94
C ILE A 132 7.11 -10.44 -7.93
N GLY A 133 5.82 -10.29 -7.61
CA GLY A 133 5.34 -9.26 -6.69
C GLY A 133 3.84 -9.02 -6.83
N LEU A 134 3.39 -7.92 -6.26
CA LEU A 134 2.02 -7.42 -6.45
C LEU A 134 1.95 -6.59 -7.73
N GLY A 135 0.94 -6.80 -8.56
CA GLY A 135 0.73 -6.06 -9.79
C GLY A 135 -0.10 -4.79 -9.60
N ASP A 136 -1.13 -4.87 -8.76
CA ASP A 136 -1.93 -3.74 -8.32
C ASP A 136 -2.74 -4.14 -7.08
N MET A 137 -3.35 -3.16 -6.42
CA MET A 137 -4.26 -3.34 -5.31
C MET A 137 -5.46 -2.42 -5.45
N LEU A 138 -6.66 -2.99 -5.56
CA LEU A 138 -7.88 -2.21 -5.47
C LEU A 138 -8.42 -2.27 -4.04
N GLN A 139 -8.51 -1.10 -3.39
CA GLN A 139 -9.32 -0.96 -2.20
C GLN A 139 -10.75 -0.59 -2.63
N SER A 140 -11.73 -1.40 -2.24
CA SER A 140 -13.12 -1.00 -2.41
C SER A 140 -13.47 0.07 -1.37
N PRO A 141 -14.00 1.24 -1.79
CA PRO A 141 -14.49 2.22 -0.84
C PRO A 141 -15.65 1.66 -0.01
N ILE A 142 -15.85 2.30 1.14
CA ILE A 142 -16.95 2.09 2.08
C ILE A 142 -18.26 1.94 1.29
N ASP A 143 -18.90 0.77 1.32
CA ASP A 143 -20.25 0.62 0.79
C ASP A 143 -21.19 1.38 1.76
N GLN A 144 -21.36 2.68 1.53
CA GLN A 144 -22.30 3.54 2.27
C GLN A 144 -23.76 3.31 1.84
N ARG A 145 -24.09 2.10 1.38
CA ARG A 145 -25.47 1.81 0.97
C ARG A 145 -26.33 1.51 2.21
N GLN A 146 -26.98 2.59 2.62
CA GLN A 146 -28.30 2.73 3.28
C GLN A 146 -28.43 2.25 4.72
#